data_AF-F4PGC6-F1
#
_entry.id   AF-F4PGC6-F1
#
_cell.length_a   1.000
_cell.length_b   1.000
_cell.length_c   1.000
_cell.angle_alpha   90.00
_cell.angle_beta   90.00
_cell.angle_gamma   90.00
#
_symmetry.space_group_name_H-M   'P 1'
#
loop_
_entity.id
_entity.type
_entity.pdbx_description
1 polymer ?
#
loop_
_entity_poly.entity_id
_entity_poly.type
_entity_poly.pdbx_seq_one_letter_code
_entity_poly.pdbx_strand_id
1 'polypeptide(L)'
;MYSGQCWGYCPFDAGEPSLTPEEQFIYIRGPTWNFIYVGANDVAGAICEIQPISEVYVPSIGTNGGSITINNLSQFNIQTINITFSNPSKQLSKSCQITSKQGTSVTCTVPRLSGFHNVTVQDASGVNSTHYAWQPYPPFIKAVYPSFTANGLVTLIGDNFGHNTNNTVAVSVSTSNVPCHITFVSSNQIFCKLESSLAKGTKLLPISRSVDDVYTQTYKPYICMYND
;
A
#
# COMPACT_ATOMS: atom_id res chain seq x y z
N MET A 1 -8.39 2.09 18.78
CA MET A 1 -8.48 3.11 17.72
C MET A 1 -8.09 2.41 16.42
N TYR A 2 -9.05 2.15 15.53
CA TYR A 2 -8.81 1.37 14.30
C TYR A 2 -8.30 2.31 13.21
N SER A 3 -7.00 2.28 12.92
CA SER A 3 -6.47 2.82 11.67
C SER A 3 -6.65 1.74 10.61
N GLY A 4 -7.41 2.03 9.55
CA GLY A 4 -7.44 1.17 8.37
C GLY A 4 -6.02 1.05 7.83
N GLN A 5 -5.38 -0.09 8.10
CA GLN A 5 -4.04 -0.39 7.63
C GLN A 5 -4.15 -1.56 6.67
N CYS A 6 -3.73 -1.32 5.43
CA CYS A 6 -3.61 -2.37 4.44
C CYS A 6 -2.25 -3.06 4.57
N TRP A 7 -2.26 -4.38 4.64
CA TRP A 7 -1.06 -5.22 4.75
C TRP A 7 -0.72 -5.94 3.44
N GLY A 8 -1.30 -5.50 2.31
CA GLY A 8 -1.15 -6.16 1.02
C GLY A 8 -1.59 -5.29 -0.16
N TYR A 9 -2.08 -5.93 -1.23
CA TYR A 9 -2.89 -5.24 -2.23
C TYR A 9 -4.25 -4.91 -1.64
N CYS A 10 -4.59 -3.62 -1.62
CA CYS A 10 -5.93 -3.17 -1.35
C CYS A 10 -6.30 -2.16 -2.44
N PRO A 11 -7.27 -2.48 -3.33
CA PRO A 11 -7.80 -1.53 -4.29
C PRO A 11 -8.78 -0.57 -3.59
N PHE A 12 -8.35 -0.03 -2.45
CA PHE A 12 -9.19 0.79 -1.61
C PHE A 12 -9.22 2.20 -2.16
N ASP A 13 -10.44 2.72 -2.34
CA ASP A 13 -10.62 4.12 -2.67
C ASP A 13 -10.26 5.01 -1.48
N ALA A 14 -10.27 6.32 -1.71
CA ALA A 14 -9.93 7.34 -0.72
C ALA A 14 -10.85 7.27 0.51
N GLY A 15 -10.39 6.65 1.61
CA GLY A 15 -11.14 6.51 2.86
C GLY A 15 -11.28 5.05 3.33
N GLU A 16 -11.21 4.10 2.40
CA GLU A 16 -11.32 2.67 2.68
C GLU A 16 -10.05 2.12 3.40
N PRO A 17 -10.18 1.03 4.19
CA PRO A 17 -11.39 0.24 4.47
C PRO A 17 -12.31 0.88 5.51
N SER A 18 -12.06 2.14 5.89
CA SER A 18 -12.97 2.85 6.79
C SER A 18 -14.21 3.22 5.99
N LEU A 19 -15.38 2.77 6.44
CA LEU A 19 -16.64 3.19 5.83
C LEU A 19 -16.74 4.72 5.89
N THR A 20 -16.86 5.35 4.72
CA THR A 20 -17.26 6.76 4.64
C THR A 20 -18.74 6.88 5.07
N PRO A 21 -19.17 8.06 5.56
CA PRO A 21 -20.60 8.27 5.82
C PRO A 21 -21.38 7.97 4.54
N GLU A 22 -22.40 7.10 4.63
CA GLU A 22 -23.23 6.59 3.50
C GLU A 22 -22.66 5.38 2.74
N GLU A 23 -21.47 4.87 3.10
CA GLU A 23 -20.92 3.66 2.48
C GLU A 23 -21.48 2.39 3.10
N GLN A 24 -22.01 1.50 2.25
CA GLN A 24 -22.85 0.37 2.65
C GLN A 24 -22.36 -0.98 2.09
N PHE A 25 -21.15 -1.02 1.53
CA PHE A 25 -20.58 -2.19 0.86
C PHE A 25 -19.29 -2.64 1.56
N ILE A 26 -19.04 -3.96 1.56
CA ILE A 26 -17.72 -4.52 1.87
C ILE A 26 -17.09 -4.93 0.54
N TYR A 27 -15.91 -4.38 0.25
CA TYR A 27 -15.16 -4.74 -0.95
C TYR A 27 -14.42 -6.07 -0.73
N ILE A 28 -14.79 -7.06 -1.54
CA ILE A 28 -14.15 -8.37 -1.59
C ILE A 28 -13.71 -8.67 -3.01
N ARG A 29 -12.80 -9.65 -3.17
CA ARG A 29 -12.40 -10.18 -4.48
C ARG A 29 -13.60 -10.91 -5.10
N GLY A 30 -14.43 -10.20 -5.87
CA GLY A 30 -15.70 -10.71 -6.40
C GLY A 30 -16.74 -9.61 -6.60
N PRO A 31 -18.03 -9.95 -6.79
CA PRO A 31 -19.09 -8.94 -6.82
C PRO A 31 -19.17 -8.21 -5.48
N THR A 32 -19.28 -6.88 -5.53
CA THR A 32 -19.50 -6.04 -4.35
C THR A 32 -20.81 -6.45 -3.68
N TRP A 33 -20.78 -6.86 -2.41
CA TRP A 33 -21.99 -7.28 -1.72
C TRP A 33 -22.63 -6.12 -0.97
N ASN A 34 -23.89 -5.84 -1.28
CA ASN A 34 -24.74 -4.89 -0.55
C ASN A 34 -25.42 -5.59 0.64
N PHE A 35 -25.19 -5.11 1.87
CA PHE A 35 -25.80 -5.67 3.09
C PHE A 35 -27.14 -5.01 3.50
N ILE A 36 -27.74 -4.16 2.67
CA ILE A 36 -28.98 -3.41 3.02
C ILE A 36 -30.25 -4.24 2.80
N TYR A 37 -30.25 -5.17 1.83
CA TYR A 37 -31.45 -5.91 1.44
C TYR A 37 -31.59 -7.28 2.09
N VAL A 38 -30.72 -7.62 3.04
CA VAL A 38 -30.88 -8.83 3.84
C VAL A 38 -32.00 -8.59 4.86
N GLY A 39 -33.11 -9.30 4.70
CA GLY A 39 -34.23 -9.22 5.65
C GLY A 39 -33.78 -9.65 7.04
N ALA A 40 -34.53 -9.31 8.09
CA ALA A 40 -34.21 -9.67 9.48
C ALA A 40 -34.04 -11.19 9.73
N ASN A 41 -34.40 -12.04 8.76
CA ASN A 41 -34.26 -13.49 8.78
C ASN A 41 -33.15 -14.02 7.85
N ASP A 42 -32.49 -13.16 7.08
CA ASP A 42 -31.36 -13.54 6.23
C ASP A 42 -30.10 -13.51 7.07
N VAL A 43 -29.66 -14.72 7.41
CA VAL A 43 -28.45 -15.06 8.16
C VAL A 43 -27.30 -14.11 7.82
N ALA A 44 -26.68 -13.55 8.88
CA ALA A 44 -25.41 -12.85 8.81
C ALA A 44 -24.44 -13.61 7.88
N GLY A 45 -24.23 -13.09 6.67
CA GLY A 45 -23.36 -13.71 5.69
C GLY A 45 -21.93 -13.78 6.25
N ALA A 46 -21.36 -14.98 6.27
CA ALA A 46 -19.95 -15.17 6.58
C ALA A 46 -19.17 -15.21 5.27
N ILE A 47 -18.12 -14.40 5.18
CA ILE A 47 -17.13 -14.50 4.10
C ILE A 47 -16.08 -15.47 4.58
N CYS A 48 -16.08 -16.66 4.00
CA CYS A 48 -15.13 -17.73 4.35
C CYS A 48 -14.11 -17.89 3.21
N GLU A 49 -12.83 -17.81 3.55
CA GLU A 49 -11.77 -18.27 2.65
C GLU A 49 -11.74 -19.80 2.69
N ILE A 50 -11.89 -20.45 1.52
CA ILE A 50 -11.93 -21.91 1.43
C ILE A 50 -10.49 -22.44 1.48
N GLN A 51 -10.22 -23.34 2.43
CA GLN A 51 -8.96 -24.09 2.50
C GLN A 51 -9.07 -25.44 1.77
N PRO A 52 -7.95 -25.98 1.24
CA PRO A 52 -6.60 -25.43 1.26
C PRO A 52 -6.38 -24.36 0.18
N ILE A 53 -5.63 -23.31 0.53
CA ILE A 53 -5.17 -22.32 -0.44
C ILE A 53 -4.16 -23.03 -1.36
N SER A 54 -4.57 -23.37 -2.57
CA SER A 54 -3.68 -23.94 -3.61
C SER A 54 -2.93 -22.85 -4.37
N GLU A 55 -3.37 -21.59 -4.27
CA GLU A 55 -2.69 -20.44 -4.85
C GLU A 55 -1.38 -20.16 -4.11
N VAL A 56 -0.35 -19.80 -4.88
CA VAL A 56 0.91 -19.32 -4.32
C VAL A 56 0.62 -18.11 -3.45
N TYR A 57 1.23 -18.03 -2.27
CA TYR A 57 1.04 -16.87 -1.40
C TYR A 57 2.32 -16.06 -1.35
N VAL A 58 2.26 -14.82 -1.84
CA VAL A 58 3.35 -13.85 -1.80
C VAL A 58 2.98 -12.73 -0.84
N PRO A 59 3.56 -12.65 0.38
CA PRO A 59 3.25 -11.57 1.30
C PRO A 59 3.82 -10.23 0.79
N SER A 60 3.21 -9.12 1.20
CA SER A 60 3.77 -7.79 0.99
C SER A 60 4.87 -7.47 2.01
N ILE A 61 5.72 -6.52 1.66
CA ILE A 61 6.81 -6.02 2.52
C ILE A 61 6.92 -4.50 2.39
N GLY A 62 7.63 -3.82 3.29
CA GLY A 62 7.84 -2.39 3.17
C GLY A 62 8.66 -2.00 1.93
N THR A 63 8.61 -0.73 1.53
CA THR A 63 9.29 -0.24 0.31
C THR A 63 10.81 -0.40 0.34
N ASN A 64 11.40 -0.58 1.52
CA ASN A 64 12.82 -0.87 1.70
C ASN A 64 13.21 -2.30 1.27
N GLY A 65 12.23 -3.16 0.98
CA GLY A 65 12.46 -4.58 0.73
C GLY A 65 12.81 -5.35 1.99
N GLY A 66 13.37 -6.54 1.82
CA GLY A 66 13.77 -7.43 2.92
C GLY A 66 13.34 -8.88 2.66
N SER A 67 13.40 -9.70 3.71
CA SER A 67 13.12 -11.13 3.62
C SER A 67 11.61 -11.40 3.67
N ILE A 68 11.11 -12.18 2.71
CA ILE A 68 9.75 -12.73 2.71
C ILE A 68 9.78 -14.25 2.54
N THR A 69 8.74 -14.93 3.04
CA THR A 69 8.52 -16.36 2.79
C THR A 69 7.29 -16.54 1.89
N ILE A 70 7.50 -17.10 0.72
CA ILE A 70 6.46 -17.45 -0.26
C ILE A 70 6.05 -18.89 -0.01
N ASN A 71 4.74 -19.12 0.13
CA ASN A 71 4.15 -20.43 0.48
C ASN A 71 3.34 -21.02 -0.67
N ASN A 72 2.88 -22.26 -0.49
CA ASN A 72 2.04 -23.02 -1.42
C ASN A 72 2.69 -23.28 -2.79
N LEU A 73 3.98 -23.61 -2.79
CA LEU A 73 4.76 -23.90 -3.99
C LEU A 73 4.77 -25.40 -4.36
N SER A 74 3.76 -26.17 -3.94
CA SER A 74 3.71 -27.64 -4.15
C SER A 74 3.73 -28.06 -5.61
N GLN A 75 3.26 -27.20 -6.52
CA GLN A 75 3.25 -27.44 -7.96
C GLN A 75 4.58 -27.10 -8.67
N PHE A 76 5.55 -26.51 -7.96
CA PHE A 76 6.81 -26.04 -8.54
C PHE A 76 8.00 -26.91 -8.15
N ASN A 77 8.97 -27.01 -9.03
CA ASN A 77 10.30 -27.47 -8.67
C ASN A 77 11.06 -26.36 -7.91
N ILE A 78 11.01 -26.42 -6.58
CA ILE A 78 11.69 -25.45 -5.70
C ILE A 78 13.19 -25.32 -5.97
N GLN A 79 13.84 -26.34 -6.55
CA GLN A 79 15.29 -26.29 -6.81
C GLN A 79 15.65 -25.34 -7.94
N THR A 80 14.75 -25.17 -8.92
CA THR A 80 14.98 -24.32 -10.11
C THR A 80 14.06 -23.10 -10.15
N ILE A 81 13.38 -22.81 -9.05
CA ILE A 81 12.43 -21.70 -8.96
C ILE A 81 13.12 -20.34 -9.09
N ASN A 82 12.47 -19.45 -9.83
CA ASN A 82 12.82 -18.05 -9.97
C ASN A 82 11.57 -17.21 -9.67
N ILE A 83 11.78 -16.10 -8.97
CA ILE A 83 10.70 -15.19 -8.54
C ILE A 83 11.08 -13.78 -8.97
N THR A 84 10.21 -13.14 -9.73
CA THR A 84 10.46 -11.81 -10.30
C THR A 84 9.30 -10.85 -10.04
N PHE A 85 9.63 -9.65 -9.59
CA PHE A 85 8.71 -8.52 -9.43
C PHE A 85 8.85 -7.61 -10.64
N SER A 86 7.76 -7.42 -11.37
CA SER A 86 7.75 -6.63 -12.61
C SER A 86 6.73 -5.51 -12.54
N ASN A 87 7.15 -4.27 -12.73
CA ASN A 87 6.23 -3.13 -12.87
C ASN A 87 5.82 -3.01 -14.34
N PRO A 88 4.55 -3.30 -14.69
CA PRO A 88 4.08 -3.31 -16.08
C PRO A 88 4.12 -1.91 -16.72
N SER A 89 3.93 -0.85 -15.93
CA SER A 89 3.90 0.54 -16.41
C SER A 89 5.30 1.12 -16.64
N LYS A 90 6.32 0.62 -15.93
CA LYS A 90 7.67 1.19 -15.91
C LYS A 90 8.74 0.33 -16.56
N GLN A 91 8.37 -0.83 -17.13
CA GLN A 91 9.30 -1.83 -17.68
C GLN A 91 10.46 -2.18 -16.73
N LEU A 92 10.20 -2.11 -15.41
CA LEU A 92 11.18 -2.41 -14.37
C LEU A 92 10.96 -3.83 -13.89
N SER A 93 11.98 -4.68 -13.96
CA SER A 93 11.94 -6.05 -13.41
C SER A 93 13.07 -6.26 -12.42
N LYS A 94 12.75 -6.82 -11.25
CA LYS A 94 13.73 -7.18 -10.23
C LYS A 94 13.48 -8.59 -9.72
N SER A 95 14.55 -9.39 -9.62
CA SER A 95 14.50 -10.74 -9.08
C SER A 95 14.55 -10.76 -7.56
N CYS A 96 13.80 -11.66 -6.94
CA CYS A 96 13.93 -11.99 -5.52
C CYS A 96 15.12 -12.92 -5.31
N GLN A 97 16.07 -12.53 -4.45
CA GLN A 97 17.25 -13.35 -4.18
C GLN A 97 16.90 -14.46 -3.18
N ILE A 98 16.79 -15.70 -3.64
CA ILE A 98 16.41 -16.85 -2.81
C ILE A 98 17.49 -17.11 -1.76
N THR A 99 17.10 -17.10 -0.48
CA THR A 99 17.99 -17.32 0.66
C THR A 99 17.81 -18.69 1.28
N SER A 100 16.59 -19.26 1.24
CA SER A 100 16.33 -20.61 1.73
C SER A 100 15.16 -21.28 1.01
N LYS A 101 15.12 -22.61 1.05
CA LYS A 101 14.09 -23.45 0.44
C LYS A 101 13.70 -24.51 1.46
N GLN A 102 12.41 -24.63 1.79
CA GLN A 102 11.93 -25.56 2.79
C GLN A 102 10.56 -26.11 2.40
N GLY A 103 10.47 -27.42 2.12
CA GLY A 103 9.23 -28.07 1.71
C GLY A 103 8.59 -27.38 0.50
N THR A 104 7.38 -26.86 0.68
CA THR A 104 6.61 -26.13 -0.34
C THR A 104 6.73 -24.61 -0.20
N SER A 105 7.81 -24.13 0.42
CA SER A 105 8.02 -22.71 0.71
C SER A 105 9.45 -22.26 0.37
N VAL A 106 9.58 -21.00 -0.03
CA VAL A 106 10.86 -20.37 -0.39
C VAL A 106 10.97 -19.04 0.34
N THR A 107 12.10 -18.81 0.99
CA THR A 107 12.43 -17.49 1.54
C THR A 107 13.35 -16.77 0.57
N CYS A 108 13.04 -15.51 0.28
CA CYS A 108 13.85 -14.70 -0.62
C CYS A 108 13.90 -13.25 -0.16
N THR A 109 14.95 -12.54 -0.56
CA THR A 109 15.13 -11.11 -0.28
C THR A 109 14.59 -10.28 -1.43
N VAL A 110 13.53 -9.54 -1.16
CA VAL A 110 12.93 -8.57 -2.07
C VAL A 110 13.78 -7.31 -2.08
N PRO A 111 14.19 -6.79 -3.24
CA PRO A 111 14.89 -5.51 -3.32
C PRO A 111 13.96 -4.34 -2.97
N ARG A 112 14.50 -3.12 -2.91
CA ARG A 112 13.67 -1.91 -2.76
C ARG A 112 12.71 -1.77 -3.95
N LEU A 113 11.42 -1.61 -3.64
CA LEU A 113 10.32 -1.49 -4.60
C LEU A 113 9.31 -0.44 -4.11
N SER A 114 8.60 0.18 -5.05
CA SER A 114 7.44 1.06 -4.86
C SER A 114 6.44 0.78 -5.98
N GLY A 115 5.18 1.15 -5.78
CA GLY A 115 4.15 0.98 -6.81
C GLY A 115 3.64 -0.45 -6.94
N PHE A 116 2.85 -0.66 -7.99
CA PHE A 116 2.30 -1.96 -8.35
C PHE A 116 3.29 -2.80 -9.16
N HIS A 117 3.33 -4.10 -8.85
CA HIS A 117 4.13 -5.11 -9.53
C HIS A 117 3.29 -6.35 -9.79
N ASN A 118 3.62 -7.06 -10.85
CA ASN A 118 3.24 -8.45 -11.02
C ASN A 118 4.37 -9.33 -10.48
N VAL A 119 4.03 -10.29 -9.62
CA VAL A 119 4.99 -11.29 -9.13
C VAL A 119 4.83 -12.56 -9.93
N THR A 120 5.83 -12.88 -10.72
CA THR A 120 5.88 -14.14 -11.46
C THR A 120 6.75 -15.13 -10.71
N VAL A 121 6.19 -16.30 -10.43
CA VAL A 121 6.89 -17.46 -9.89
C VAL A 121 6.97 -18.48 -11.01
N GLN A 122 8.17 -18.92 -11.36
CA GLN A 122 8.41 -19.84 -12.47
C GLN A 122 9.51 -20.83 -12.11
N ASP A 123 9.41 -22.07 -12.55
CA ASP A 123 10.50 -23.05 -12.47
C ASP A 123 11.06 -23.39 -13.86
N ALA A 124 12.18 -24.14 -13.89
CA ALA A 124 12.82 -24.53 -15.15
C ALA A 124 12.03 -25.56 -15.99
N SER A 125 10.96 -26.16 -15.44
CA SER A 125 10.07 -27.05 -16.19
C SER A 125 9.01 -26.30 -17.00
N GLY A 126 8.88 -25.00 -16.75
CA GLY A 126 7.93 -24.12 -17.45
C GLY A 126 6.64 -23.87 -16.67
N VAL A 127 6.45 -24.48 -15.50
CA VAL A 127 5.33 -24.17 -14.61
C VAL A 127 5.49 -22.74 -14.11
N ASN A 128 4.44 -21.93 -14.25
CA ASN A 128 4.42 -20.55 -13.80
C ASN A 128 3.11 -20.18 -13.09
N SER A 129 3.19 -19.17 -12.24
CA SER A 129 2.04 -18.47 -11.66
C SER A 129 2.36 -16.98 -11.60
N THR A 130 1.37 -16.13 -11.85
CA THR A 130 1.52 -14.67 -11.78
C THR A 130 0.50 -14.08 -10.82
N HIS A 131 1.01 -13.38 -9.81
CA HIS A 131 0.23 -12.57 -8.89
C HIS A 131 0.20 -11.14 -9.42
N TYR A 132 -0.97 -10.75 -9.90
CA TYR A 132 -1.18 -9.40 -10.41
C TYR A 132 -1.39 -8.39 -9.28
N ALA A 133 -0.98 -7.15 -9.55
CA ALA A 133 -1.20 -6.00 -8.67
C ALA A 133 -0.64 -6.17 -7.24
N TRP A 134 0.42 -6.96 -7.07
CA TRP A 134 1.16 -6.97 -5.81
C TRP A 134 1.78 -5.60 -5.57
N GLN A 135 1.83 -5.17 -4.32
CA GLN A 135 2.51 -3.93 -3.95
C GLN A 135 3.23 -4.11 -2.61
N PRO A 136 4.29 -3.33 -2.36
CA PRO A 136 4.77 -3.10 -1.00
C PRO A 136 3.65 -2.54 -0.12
N TYR A 137 3.84 -2.56 1.20
CA TYR A 137 2.88 -1.91 2.11
C TYR A 137 2.60 -0.46 1.68
N PRO A 138 1.33 -0.03 1.64
CA PRO A 138 1.00 1.33 1.26
C PRO A 138 1.69 2.36 2.16
N PRO A 139 1.98 3.56 1.62
CA PRO A 139 2.52 4.65 2.43
C PRO A 139 1.55 4.95 3.57
N PHE A 140 2.07 5.18 4.78
CA PHE A 140 1.26 5.44 5.98
C PHE A 140 1.79 6.63 6.74
N ILE A 141 0.95 7.62 7.05
CA ILE A 141 1.33 8.77 7.88
C ILE A 141 0.93 8.49 9.33
N LYS A 142 1.92 8.49 10.22
CA LYS A 142 1.76 8.40 11.68
C LYS A 142 1.53 9.77 12.30
N ALA A 143 2.37 10.73 11.94
CA ALA A 143 2.35 12.06 12.54
C ALA A 143 2.62 13.16 11.51
N VAL A 144 2.20 14.37 11.82
CA VAL A 144 2.43 15.56 11.00
C VAL A 144 2.81 16.75 11.87
N TYR A 145 3.84 17.48 11.46
CA TYR A 145 4.07 18.87 11.88
C TYR A 145 3.47 19.78 10.81
N PRO A 146 2.36 20.46 11.11
CA PRO A 146 1.61 21.18 10.11
C PRO A 146 2.18 22.58 9.87
N SER A 147 1.90 23.09 8.68
CA SER A 147 1.93 24.51 8.35
C SER A 147 0.58 24.88 7.76
N PHE A 148 0.17 26.14 7.88
CA PHE A 148 -1.06 26.67 7.30
C PHE A 148 -0.80 27.82 6.32
N THR A 149 0.46 28.21 6.16
CA THR A 149 0.87 29.34 5.30
C THR A 149 1.57 28.84 4.04
N ALA A 150 1.41 29.58 2.95
CA ALA A 150 2.16 29.37 1.72
C ALA A 150 3.67 29.30 2.00
N ASN A 151 4.37 28.40 1.31
CA ASN A 151 5.78 28.07 1.49
C ASN A 151 6.19 27.55 2.87
N GLY A 152 5.25 27.44 3.82
CA GLY A 152 5.56 26.91 5.14
C GLY A 152 5.79 25.39 5.09
N LEU A 153 6.70 24.93 5.95
CA LEU A 153 7.17 23.56 5.97
C LEU A 153 6.14 22.64 6.63
N VAL A 154 5.73 21.60 5.92
CA VAL A 154 4.96 20.47 6.44
C VAL A 154 5.89 19.27 6.53
N THR A 155 5.97 18.67 7.71
CA THR A 155 6.75 17.45 7.94
C THR A 155 5.79 16.29 8.19
N LEU A 156 5.83 15.28 7.34
CA LEU A 156 5.08 14.04 7.48
C LEU A 156 6.01 12.94 7.98
N ILE A 157 5.62 12.27 9.05
CA ILE A 157 6.35 11.12 9.63
C ILE A 157 5.49 9.88 9.47
N GLY A 158 6.09 8.80 9.02
CA GLY A 158 5.36 7.58 8.68
C GLY A 158 6.26 6.46 8.21
N ASP A 159 5.71 5.61 7.34
CA ASP A 159 6.41 4.48 6.74
C ASP A 159 6.02 4.31 5.27
N ASN A 160 6.84 3.55 4.55
CA ASN A 160 6.61 3.14 3.16
C ASN A 160 6.46 4.29 2.16
N PHE A 161 7.11 5.43 2.43
CA PHE A 161 7.12 6.57 1.50
C PHE A 161 8.01 6.36 0.27
N GLY A 162 8.64 5.18 0.15
CA GLY A 162 9.48 4.84 -0.99
C GLY A 162 10.76 5.69 -1.06
N HIS A 163 11.17 6.00 -2.29
CA HIS A 163 12.32 6.85 -2.57
C HIS A 163 11.98 7.78 -3.75
N ASN A 164 12.32 9.07 -3.63
CA ASN A 164 11.93 10.09 -4.61
C ASN A 164 12.92 10.24 -5.79
N THR A 165 13.59 9.18 -6.22
CA THR A 165 14.55 9.27 -7.34
C THR A 165 13.91 9.76 -8.65
N ASN A 166 12.59 9.66 -8.80
CA ASN A 166 11.87 9.97 -10.05
C ASN A 166 10.58 10.79 -9.86
N ASN A 167 10.48 11.69 -8.86
CA ASN A 167 9.26 12.49 -8.60
C ASN A 167 7.98 11.64 -8.44
N THR A 168 8.12 10.44 -7.88
CA THR A 168 7.02 9.47 -7.74
C THR A 168 6.16 9.75 -6.51
N VAL A 169 6.47 10.78 -5.73
CA VAL A 169 5.74 11.13 -4.52
C VAL A 169 4.98 12.43 -4.73
N ALA A 170 3.67 12.38 -4.57
CA ALA A 170 2.80 13.55 -4.56
C ALA A 170 2.08 13.64 -3.22
N VAL A 171 1.95 14.85 -2.68
CA VAL A 171 1.22 15.13 -1.45
C VAL A 171 0.31 16.33 -1.67
N SER A 172 -0.93 16.21 -1.22
CA SER A 172 -1.85 17.34 -1.06
C SER A 172 -2.49 17.30 0.33
N VAL A 173 -2.90 18.47 0.81
CA VAL A 173 -3.54 18.62 2.10
C VAL A 173 -4.92 19.26 1.92
N SER A 174 -5.75 19.14 2.95
CA SER A 174 -7.10 19.74 3.02
C SER A 174 -8.09 19.12 2.02
N THR A 175 -9.37 19.33 2.25
CA THR A 175 -10.45 19.04 1.30
C THR A 175 -10.35 19.90 0.02
N SER A 176 -9.59 20.99 0.07
CA SER A 176 -9.30 21.84 -1.09
C SER A 176 -8.15 21.31 -1.96
N ASN A 177 -7.57 20.15 -1.62
CA ASN A 177 -6.47 19.53 -2.36
C ASN A 177 -5.29 20.47 -2.63
N VAL A 178 -4.90 21.26 -1.62
CA VAL A 178 -3.77 22.19 -1.75
C VAL A 178 -2.47 21.38 -1.92
N PRO A 179 -1.75 21.53 -3.03
CA PRO A 179 -0.52 20.78 -3.26
C PRO A 179 0.57 21.13 -2.26
N CYS A 180 1.36 20.13 -1.90
CA CYS A 180 2.54 20.27 -1.07
C CYS A 180 3.78 19.86 -1.87
N HIS A 181 4.58 20.85 -2.27
CA HIS A 181 5.76 20.64 -3.08
C HIS A 181 6.84 19.93 -2.28
N ILE A 182 7.16 18.71 -2.70
CA ILE A 182 8.11 17.84 -2.04
C ILE A 182 9.51 18.45 -2.09
N THR A 183 10.14 18.58 -0.92
CA THR A 183 11.53 19.05 -0.77
C THR A 183 12.47 17.91 -0.38
N PHE A 184 11.96 16.90 0.33
CA PHE A 184 12.72 15.73 0.75
C PHE A 184 11.81 14.54 0.95
N VAL A 185 12.30 13.34 0.60
CA VAL A 185 11.63 12.07 0.88
C VAL A 185 12.67 11.03 1.30
N SER A 186 12.35 10.34 2.38
CA SER A 186 12.98 9.09 2.81
C SER A 186 11.89 8.05 3.04
N SER A 187 12.25 6.82 3.42
CA SER A 187 11.26 5.77 3.66
C SER A 187 10.28 6.07 4.82
N ASN A 188 10.62 6.99 5.72
CA ASN A 188 9.86 7.30 6.93
C ASN A 188 9.52 8.79 7.11
N GLN A 189 10.04 9.68 6.26
CA GLN A 189 9.77 11.11 6.34
C GLN A 189 9.56 11.74 4.97
N ILE A 190 8.60 12.65 4.88
CA ILE A 190 8.42 13.56 3.75
C ILE A 190 8.44 14.98 4.28
N PHE A 191 9.27 15.83 3.68
CA PHE A 191 9.23 17.27 3.91
C PHE A 191 8.68 17.93 2.65
N CYS A 192 7.66 18.77 2.79
CA CYS A 192 7.08 19.50 1.68
C CYS A 192 6.68 20.91 2.08
N LYS A 193 6.56 21.80 1.09
CA LYS A 193 6.12 23.19 1.29
C LYS A 193 4.75 23.37 0.68
N LEU A 194 3.82 23.97 1.42
CA LEU A 194 2.50 24.26 0.89
C LEU A 194 2.59 25.26 -0.26
N GLU A 195 1.91 24.95 -1.37
CA GLU A 195 1.83 25.85 -2.53
C GLU A 195 1.11 27.17 -2.16
N SER A 196 0.03 27.07 -1.38
CA SER A 196 -0.76 28.22 -0.95
C SER A 196 -1.18 28.10 0.52
N SER A 197 -1.51 29.24 1.14
CA SER A 197 -2.04 29.27 2.51
C SER A 197 -3.42 28.62 2.56
N LEU A 198 -3.70 27.89 3.64
CA LEU A 198 -5.04 27.37 3.89
C LEU A 198 -5.96 28.53 4.28
N ALA A 199 -7.13 28.62 3.64
CA ALA A 199 -8.12 29.64 3.97
C ALA A 199 -8.53 29.53 5.45
N LYS A 200 -8.91 30.66 6.05
CA LYS A 200 -9.33 30.71 7.45
C LYS A 200 -10.51 29.76 7.68
N GLY A 201 -10.37 28.84 8.62
CA GLY A 201 -11.37 27.81 8.93
C GLY A 201 -11.21 26.50 8.17
N THR A 202 -10.34 26.44 7.16
CA THR A 202 -10.01 25.19 6.46
C THR A 202 -9.05 24.35 7.30
N LYS A 203 -9.38 23.07 7.47
CA LYS A 203 -8.54 22.11 8.20
C LYS A 203 -7.42 21.59 7.30
N LEU A 204 -6.28 21.24 7.88
CA LEU A 204 -5.17 20.58 7.16
C LEU A 204 -5.56 19.19 6.62
N LEU A 205 -6.45 18.51 7.33
CA LEU A 205 -6.87 17.16 6.98
C LEU A 205 -8.01 17.20 5.96
N PRO A 206 -8.10 16.20 5.07
CA PRO A 206 -7.21 15.04 4.96
C PRO A 206 -5.83 15.36 4.35
N ILE A 207 -4.85 14.48 4.60
CA ILE A 207 -3.57 14.49 3.88
C ILE A 207 -3.61 13.34 2.88
N SER A 208 -3.64 13.69 1.60
CA SER A 208 -3.59 12.77 0.48
C SER A 208 -2.15 12.59 0.01
N ARG A 209 -1.76 11.35 -0.26
CA ARG A 209 -0.42 11.03 -0.78
C ARG A 209 -0.51 9.96 -1.85
N SER A 210 0.31 10.10 -2.87
CA SER A 210 0.56 9.05 -3.87
C SER A 210 2.04 8.74 -3.89
N VAL A 211 2.39 7.45 -3.81
CA VAL A 211 3.76 6.95 -3.96
C VAL A 211 3.75 5.92 -5.07
N ASP A 212 4.28 6.30 -6.24
CA ASP A 212 4.38 5.41 -7.41
C ASP A 212 3.00 4.81 -7.77
N ASP A 213 2.02 5.71 -7.93
CA ASP A 213 0.61 5.41 -8.23
C ASP A 213 -0.16 4.69 -7.11
N VAL A 214 0.46 4.38 -5.97
CA VAL A 214 -0.25 3.92 -4.76
C VAL A 214 -0.76 5.12 -3.99
N TYR A 215 -2.06 5.38 -4.11
CA TYR A 215 -2.76 6.45 -3.41
C TYR A 215 -3.21 6.03 -2.01
N THR A 216 -3.08 6.91 -1.04
CA THR A 216 -3.66 6.75 0.30
C THR A 216 -4.03 8.11 0.88
N GLN A 217 -4.95 8.12 1.84
CA GLN A 217 -5.40 9.32 2.52
C GLN A 217 -5.39 9.12 4.04
N THR A 218 -5.00 10.15 4.79
CA THR A 218 -4.95 10.10 6.25
C THR A 218 -5.80 11.20 6.88
N TYR A 219 -6.72 10.78 7.75
CA TYR A 219 -7.68 11.65 8.44
C TYR A 219 -7.42 11.81 9.94
N LYS A 220 -6.54 10.98 10.53
CA LYS A 220 -6.26 10.97 11.97
C LYS A 220 -4.77 10.74 12.29
N PRO A 221 -3.84 11.54 11.72
CA PRO A 221 -2.45 11.47 12.15
C PRO A 221 -2.30 12.13 13.52
N TYR A 222 -1.25 11.79 14.26
CA TYR A 222 -0.84 12.60 15.41
C TYR A 222 -0.43 13.99 14.91
N ILE A 223 -1.06 15.05 15.44
CA ILE A 223 -0.69 16.42 15.14
C ILE A 223 0.36 16.85 16.16
N CYS A 224 1.58 17.08 15.70
CA CYS A 224 2.68 17.58 16.53
C CYS A 224 2.80 19.09 16.31
N MET A 225 2.99 19.85 17.39
CA MET A 225 3.31 21.27 17.31
C MET A 225 4.80 21.44 17.65
N TYR A 226 5.49 22.33 16.95
CA TYR A 226 6.80 22.79 17.40
C TYR A 226 6.58 23.56 18.70
N ASN A 227 7.25 23.12 19.77
CA ASN A 227 7.41 23.97 20.94
C ASN A 227 8.55 24.92 20.60
N ASP A 228 8.21 26.13 20.21
CA ASP A 228 9.16 27.25 20.17
C ASP A 228 9.53 27.68 21.60
#